data_AF-A0A3D0SKR3-F1
#
_entry.id   AF-A0A3D0SKR3-F1
#
_cell.length_a   1.000
_cell.length_b   1.000
_cell.length_c   1.000
_cell.angle_alpha   90.00
_cell.angle_beta   90.00
_cell.angle_gamma   90.00
#
_symmetry.space_group_name_H-M   'P 1'
#
loop_
_entity.id
_entity.type
_entity.pdbx_description
1 polymer ?
#
loop_
_entity_poly.entity_id
_entity_poly.type
_entity_poly.pdbx_seq_one_letter_code
_entity_poly.pdbx_strand_id
1 'polypeptide(L)'
;GQAWQAFQTGEAVLISEPLAYRRQLTVGDVLELPTDQGSRTFPIAGVFLDYGSEHGRILLHRSGYERYWHDSTVGSAAVFASPDENLPVLRDRLQEQLAAIQPLLFRSNRDIQSRTLDIFDRTFTITNVLRLLAILVAVVGVLSALLALQLERTREFAVLRATGMTAGEVGGLVSLQTGFIGAAAGLLAIPTGLLLAAVLIFVINRR
;
A
#
# COMPACT_ATOMS: atom_id res chain seq x y z
N GLY A 1 -13.04 -27.18 -14.71
CA GLY A 1 -14.19 -27.42 -13.82
C GLY A 1 -15.43 -26.81 -14.43
N GLN A 2 -16.61 -27.40 -14.20
CA GLN A 2 -17.89 -26.95 -14.79
C GLN A 2 -18.17 -25.45 -14.56
N ALA A 3 -17.80 -24.91 -13.40
CA ALA A 3 -17.92 -23.49 -13.08
C ALA A 3 -17.16 -22.55 -14.03
N TRP A 4 -15.94 -22.92 -14.44
CA TRP A 4 -15.14 -22.12 -15.39
C TRP A 4 -15.74 -22.14 -16.79
N GLN A 5 -16.35 -23.26 -17.16
CA GLN A 5 -17.02 -23.41 -18.46
C GLN A 5 -18.32 -22.58 -18.49
N ALA A 6 -19.09 -22.58 -17.41
CA ALA A 6 -20.28 -21.74 -17.24
C ALA A 6 -19.93 -20.24 -17.24
N PHE A 7 -18.78 -19.86 -16.67
CA PHE A 7 -18.29 -18.48 -16.78
C PHE A 7 -18.00 -18.11 -18.24
N GLN A 8 -17.30 -18.96 -18.99
CA GLN A 8 -16.99 -18.71 -20.41
C GLN A 8 -18.24 -18.63 -21.31
N THR A 9 -19.31 -19.35 -20.99
CA THR A 9 -20.58 -19.25 -21.73
C THR A 9 -21.40 -18.01 -21.35
N GLY A 10 -21.01 -17.29 -20.29
CA GLY A 10 -21.75 -16.14 -19.76
C GLY A 10 -22.94 -16.54 -18.88
N GLU A 11 -22.93 -17.76 -18.35
CA GLU A 11 -23.97 -18.31 -17.48
C GLU A 11 -23.61 -18.23 -16.00
N ALA A 12 -22.35 -17.95 -15.66
CA ALA A 12 -21.88 -17.76 -14.30
C ALA A 12 -21.07 -16.45 -14.16
N VAL A 13 -20.95 -15.97 -12.92
CA VAL A 13 -20.19 -14.76 -12.58
C VAL A 13 -19.01 -15.07 -11.66
N LEU A 14 -17.98 -14.24 -11.73
CA LEU A 14 -16.92 -14.17 -10.73
C LEU A 14 -17.14 -12.93 -9.89
N ILE A 15 -16.92 -13.03 -8.58
CA ILE A 15 -17.07 -11.89 -7.67
C ILE A 15 -15.75 -11.57 -6.98
N SER A 16 -15.55 -10.31 -6.61
CA SER A 16 -14.36 -9.92 -5.86
C SER A 16 -14.46 -10.33 -4.38
N GLU A 17 -13.32 -10.52 -3.73
CA GLU A 17 -13.24 -10.85 -2.30
C GLU A 17 -13.99 -9.83 -1.40
N PRO A 18 -13.89 -8.49 -1.60
CA PRO A 18 -14.69 -7.54 -0.83
C PRO A 18 -16.20 -7.71 -0.98
N LEU A 19 -16.68 -8.12 -2.17
CA LEU A 19 -18.10 -8.35 -2.42
C LEU A 19 -18.57 -9.64 -1.74
N ALA A 20 -17.78 -10.70 -1.88
CA ALA A 20 -18.02 -11.99 -1.24
C ALA A 20 -18.11 -11.82 0.29
N TYR A 21 -17.17 -11.09 0.88
CA TYR A 21 -17.15 -10.83 2.32
C TYR A 21 -18.37 -10.01 2.79
N ARG A 22 -18.68 -8.89 2.13
CA ARG A 22 -19.79 -8.01 2.53
C ARG A 22 -21.17 -8.66 2.38
N ARG A 23 -21.36 -9.46 1.34
CA ARG A 23 -22.64 -10.13 1.06
C ARG A 23 -22.69 -11.56 1.63
N GLN A 24 -21.63 -12.02 2.29
CA GLN A 24 -21.48 -13.38 2.81
C GLN A 24 -21.71 -14.44 1.73
N LEU A 25 -21.23 -14.19 0.51
CA LEU A 25 -21.37 -15.07 -0.65
C LEU A 25 -20.13 -15.93 -0.82
N THR A 26 -20.34 -17.19 -1.21
CA THR A 26 -19.30 -18.19 -1.46
C THR A 26 -19.40 -18.76 -2.87
N VAL A 27 -18.38 -19.53 -3.28
CA VAL A 27 -18.40 -20.23 -4.57
C VAL A 27 -19.50 -21.29 -4.55
N GLY A 28 -20.38 -21.25 -5.54
CA GLY A 28 -21.57 -22.11 -5.61
C GLY A 28 -22.87 -21.41 -5.18
N ASP A 29 -22.80 -20.29 -4.48
CA ASP A 29 -23.97 -19.45 -4.21
C ASP A 29 -24.44 -18.76 -5.50
N VAL A 30 -25.59 -18.12 -5.41
CA VAL A 30 -26.19 -17.39 -6.53
C VAL A 30 -26.30 -15.90 -6.26
N LEU A 31 -26.10 -15.10 -7.30
CA LEU A 31 -26.21 -13.65 -7.26
C LEU A 31 -27.32 -13.19 -8.20
N GLU A 32 -28.31 -12.48 -7.65
CA GLU A 32 -29.37 -11.85 -8.45
C GLU A 32 -28.89 -10.50 -8.97
N LEU A 33 -28.95 -10.32 -10.30
CA LEU A 33 -28.56 -9.09 -10.98
C LEU A 33 -29.74 -8.55 -11.80
N PRO A 34 -30.00 -7.23 -11.74
CA PRO A 34 -30.99 -6.60 -12.59
C PRO A 34 -30.49 -6.56 -14.04
N THR A 35 -31.23 -7.16 -14.96
CA THR A 35 -30.96 -7.08 -16.41
C THR A 35 -32.09 -6.33 -17.11
N ASP A 36 -31.89 -6.00 -18.39
CA ASP A 36 -32.90 -5.32 -19.20
C ASP A 36 -34.15 -6.17 -19.43
N GLN A 37 -34.06 -7.49 -19.22
CA GLN A 37 -35.19 -8.42 -19.28
C GLN A 37 -35.77 -8.76 -17.90
N GLY A 38 -35.32 -8.08 -16.84
CA GLY A 38 -35.73 -8.32 -15.45
C GLY A 38 -34.61 -8.91 -14.60
N SER A 39 -34.91 -9.20 -13.33
CA SER A 39 -33.89 -9.78 -12.44
C SER A 39 -33.53 -11.20 -12.85
N ARG A 40 -32.22 -11.48 -12.97
CA ARG A 40 -31.70 -12.80 -13.30
C ARG A 40 -30.69 -13.27 -12.29
N THR A 41 -30.75 -14.54 -11.97
CA THR A 41 -29.86 -15.21 -11.04
C THR A 41 -28.66 -15.83 -11.77
N PHE A 42 -27.45 -15.60 -11.27
CA PHE A 42 -26.21 -16.16 -11.79
C PHE A 42 -25.48 -16.94 -10.70
N PRO A 43 -25.07 -18.20 -10.94
CA PRO A 43 -24.17 -18.92 -10.04
C PRO A 43 -22.79 -18.26 -9.98
N ILE A 44 -22.20 -18.27 -8.79
CA ILE A 44 -20.86 -17.74 -8.53
C ILE A 44 -19.86 -18.85 -8.82
N ALA A 45 -19.13 -18.70 -9.92
CA ALA A 45 -18.12 -19.66 -10.37
C ALA A 45 -16.80 -19.57 -9.58
N GLY A 46 -16.56 -18.45 -8.89
CA GLY A 46 -15.30 -18.19 -8.21
C GLY A 46 -15.24 -16.80 -7.57
N VAL A 47 -14.31 -16.67 -6.63
CA VAL A 47 -13.95 -15.40 -5.99
C VAL A 47 -12.54 -15.01 -6.42
N PHE A 48 -12.34 -13.79 -6.88
CA PHE A 48 -11.02 -13.27 -7.25
C PHE A 48 -10.56 -12.17 -6.30
N LEU A 49 -9.24 -12.00 -6.19
CA LEU A 49 -8.64 -10.94 -5.38
C LEU A 49 -8.74 -9.61 -6.11
N ASP A 50 -9.43 -8.63 -5.53
CA ASP A 50 -9.48 -7.24 -6.01
C ASP A 50 -8.92 -6.31 -4.93
N TYR A 51 -7.73 -5.77 -5.17
CA TYR A 51 -7.07 -4.83 -4.27
C TYR A 51 -7.44 -3.36 -4.54
N GLY A 52 -8.27 -3.09 -5.55
CA GLY A 52 -8.54 -1.74 -6.04
C GLY A 52 -9.96 -1.24 -5.82
N SER A 53 -10.90 -2.06 -5.33
CA SER A 53 -12.29 -1.67 -5.12
C SER A 53 -12.80 -2.10 -3.74
N GLU A 54 -13.01 -1.14 -2.84
CA GLU A 54 -13.68 -1.40 -1.56
C GLU A 54 -15.16 -1.78 -1.74
N HIS A 55 -15.79 -1.34 -2.83
CA HIS A 55 -17.22 -1.58 -3.09
C HIS A 55 -17.50 -2.97 -3.68
N GLY A 56 -16.45 -3.68 -4.07
CA GLY A 56 -16.55 -4.97 -4.73
C GLY A 56 -16.83 -4.87 -6.24
N ARG A 57 -16.61 -5.98 -6.96
CA ARG A 57 -16.76 -6.10 -8.41
C ARG A 57 -17.36 -7.44 -8.80
N ILE A 58 -18.05 -7.42 -9.94
CA ILE A 58 -18.59 -8.60 -10.60
C ILE A 58 -17.97 -8.68 -11.99
N LEU A 59 -17.49 -9.87 -12.33
CA LEU A 59 -16.97 -10.22 -13.64
C LEU A 59 -17.98 -11.16 -14.29
N LEU A 60 -18.46 -10.75 -15.46
CA LEU A 60 -19.33 -11.54 -16.33
C LEU A 60 -18.68 -11.61 -17.70
N HIS A 61 -18.75 -12.77 -18.35
CA HIS A 61 -18.24 -12.90 -19.71
C HIS A 61 -19.09 -12.09 -20.69
N ARG A 62 -18.45 -11.50 -21.70
CA ARG A 62 -19.07 -10.60 -22.68
C ARG A 62 -20.32 -11.19 -23.34
N SER A 63 -20.29 -12.48 -23.70
CA SER A 63 -21.44 -13.17 -24.31
C SER A 63 -22.69 -13.16 -23.40
N GLY A 64 -22.50 -13.20 -22.08
CA GLY A 64 -23.59 -13.10 -21.11
C GLY A 64 -24.10 -11.66 -21.01
N TYR A 65 -23.19 -10.69 -20.96
CA TYR A 65 -23.56 -9.28 -20.89
C TYR A 65 -24.39 -8.85 -22.12
N GLU A 66 -23.91 -9.13 -23.33
CA GLU A 66 -24.62 -8.82 -24.58
C GLU A 66 -25.98 -9.53 -24.67
N ARG A 67 -26.09 -10.75 -24.14
CA ARG A 67 -27.34 -11.53 -24.17
C ARG A 67 -28.42 -10.98 -23.23
N TYR A 68 -28.04 -10.48 -22.06
CA TYR A 68 -29.01 -10.09 -21.03
C TYR A 68 -29.23 -8.58 -20.91
N TRP A 69 -28.25 -7.76 -21.30
CA TRP A 69 -28.34 -6.30 -21.30
C TRP A 69 -28.45 -5.70 -22.72
N HIS A 70 -28.36 -6.50 -23.79
CA HIS A 70 -28.44 -6.05 -25.20
C HIS A 70 -27.51 -4.88 -25.56
N ASP A 71 -26.46 -4.70 -24.77
CA ASP A 71 -25.52 -3.61 -24.92
C ASP A 71 -24.28 -4.14 -25.63
N SER A 72 -24.13 -3.76 -26.89
CA SER A 72 -22.97 -4.10 -27.73
C SER A 72 -21.84 -3.09 -27.58
N THR A 73 -22.00 -2.04 -26.77
CA THR A 73 -20.98 -1.03 -26.56
C THR A 73 -19.80 -1.61 -25.79
N VAL A 74 -18.61 -1.15 -26.16
CA VAL A 74 -17.36 -1.56 -25.50
C VAL A 74 -16.80 -0.34 -24.81
N GLY A 75 -16.92 -0.28 -23.48
CA GLY A 75 -16.39 0.82 -22.70
C GLY A 75 -14.86 0.85 -22.66
N SER A 76 -14.20 -0.30 -22.78
CA SER A 76 -12.73 -0.39 -22.82
C SER A 76 -12.26 -1.73 -23.41
N ALA A 77 -11.07 -1.73 -23.98
CA ALA A 77 -10.38 -2.93 -24.46
C ALA A 77 -8.94 -2.93 -23.94
N ALA A 78 -8.48 -4.09 -23.48
CA ALA A 78 -7.08 -4.29 -23.12
C ALA A 78 -6.30 -4.77 -24.35
N VAL A 79 -5.19 -4.10 -24.65
CA VAL A 79 -4.26 -4.50 -25.71
C VAL A 79 -2.96 -4.95 -25.05
N PHE A 80 -2.53 -6.16 -25.36
CA PHE A 80 -1.28 -6.73 -24.87
C PHE A 80 -0.26 -6.70 -26.01
N ALA A 81 0.86 -6.00 -25.77
CA ALA A 81 1.97 -5.97 -26.72
C ALA A 81 2.79 -7.26 -26.64
N SER A 82 3.42 -7.64 -27.75
CA SER A 82 4.42 -8.71 -27.75
C SER A 82 5.65 -8.30 -26.92
N PRO A 83 6.41 -9.25 -26.33
CA PRO A 83 7.52 -8.94 -25.43
C PRO A 83 8.58 -8.01 -26.01
N ASP A 84 8.80 -8.07 -27.33
CA ASP A 84 9.85 -7.33 -28.04
C ASP A 84 9.37 -5.97 -28.60
N GLU A 85 8.14 -5.56 -28.30
CA GLU A 85 7.53 -4.37 -28.89
C GLU A 85 7.62 -3.13 -27.99
N ASN A 86 7.97 -2.00 -28.60
CA ASN A 86 8.13 -0.73 -27.87
C ASN A 86 6.74 -0.12 -27.59
N LEU A 87 6.32 -0.17 -26.31
CA LEU A 87 5.01 0.29 -25.84
C LEU A 87 4.67 1.75 -26.21
N PRO A 88 5.55 2.75 -26.02
CA PRO A 88 5.34 4.11 -26.53
C PRO A 88 5.01 4.16 -28.02
N VAL A 89 5.79 3.48 -28.86
CA VAL A 89 5.60 3.49 -30.31
C VAL A 89 4.30 2.80 -30.71
N LEU A 90 3.95 1.70 -30.04
CA LEU A 90 2.68 1.01 -30.24
C LEU A 90 1.50 1.90 -29.84
N ARG A 91 1.60 2.63 -28.72
CA ARG A 91 0.57 3.58 -28.28
C ARG A 91 0.35 4.68 -29.30
N ASP A 92 1.42 5.29 -29.80
CA ASP A 92 1.33 6.38 -30.77
C ASP A 92 0.69 5.90 -32.08
N ARG A 93 1.10 4.73 -32.59
CA ARG A 93 0.49 4.11 -33.78
C ARG A 93 -1.00 3.81 -33.59
N LEU A 94 -1.38 3.24 -32.45
CA LEU A 94 -2.78 2.96 -32.14
C LEU A 94 -3.59 4.25 -32.01
N GLN A 95 -3.00 5.29 -31.42
CA GLN A 95 -3.64 6.59 -31.30
C GLN A 95 -3.86 7.24 -32.67
N GLU A 96 -2.87 7.22 -33.56
CA GLU A 96 -3.01 7.74 -34.93
C GLU A 96 -4.08 6.98 -35.74
N GLN A 97 -4.06 5.65 -35.69
CA GLN A 97 -5.01 4.83 -36.47
C GLN A 97 -6.44 4.92 -35.95
N LEU A 98 -6.62 4.97 -34.62
CA LEU A 98 -7.94 4.94 -34.02
C LEU A 98 -8.54 6.33 -33.81
N ALA A 99 -7.73 7.40 -33.81
CA ALA A 99 -8.22 8.78 -33.80
C ALA A 99 -9.16 9.10 -34.96
N ALA A 100 -9.00 8.41 -36.10
CA ALA A 100 -9.88 8.54 -37.26
C ALA A 100 -11.27 7.90 -37.06
N ILE A 101 -11.41 6.99 -36.08
CA ILE A 101 -12.65 6.24 -35.83
C ILE A 101 -13.40 6.85 -34.63
N GLN A 102 -12.67 7.16 -33.55
CA GLN A 102 -13.23 7.78 -32.35
C GLN A 102 -12.12 8.35 -31.45
N PRO A 103 -12.39 9.40 -30.65
CA PRO A 103 -11.45 9.88 -29.63
C PRO A 103 -11.31 8.85 -28.50
N LEU A 104 -10.42 7.87 -28.69
CA LEU A 104 -10.09 6.89 -27.67
C LEU A 104 -9.13 7.48 -26.63
N LEU A 105 -9.51 7.36 -25.36
CA LEU A 105 -8.61 7.61 -24.25
C LEU A 105 -7.73 6.38 -24.02
N PHE A 106 -6.54 6.37 -24.61
CA PHE A 106 -5.52 5.37 -24.29
C PHE A 106 -5.03 5.59 -22.87
N ARG A 107 -5.46 4.73 -21.93
CA ARG A 107 -4.88 4.66 -20.59
C ARG A 107 -3.88 3.52 -20.55
N SER A 108 -2.59 3.85 -20.50
CA SER A 108 -1.57 2.82 -20.32
C SER A 108 -1.65 2.27 -18.89
N ASN A 109 -1.39 0.98 -18.70
CA ASN A 109 -1.37 0.35 -17.38
C ASN A 109 -0.36 1.04 -16.42
N ARG A 110 0.67 1.70 -16.96
CA ARG A 110 1.65 2.50 -16.21
C ARG A 110 1.06 3.79 -15.62
N ASP A 111 0.06 4.40 -16.26
CA ASP A 111 -0.60 5.61 -15.75
C ASP A 111 -1.57 5.32 -14.57
N ILE A 112 -2.09 4.09 -14.50
CA ILE A 112 -2.90 3.62 -13.36
C ILE A 112 -1.98 3.29 -12.18
N GLN A 113 -0.80 2.72 -12.44
CA GLN A 113 0.21 2.45 -11.43
C GLN A 113 0.76 3.75 -10.80
N SER A 114 1.05 4.78 -11.61
CA SER A 114 1.57 6.06 -11.10
C SER A 114 0.54 6.84 -10.28
N ARG A 115 -0.72 6.92 -10.72
CA ARG A 115 -1.79 7.61 -9.95
C ARG A 115 -2.16 6.90 -8.65
N THR A 116 -2.05 5.57 -8.62
CA THR A 116 -2.25 4.79 -7.39
C THR A 116 -1.14 5.14 -6.39
N LEU A 117 0.12 5.17 -6.84
CA LEU A 117 1.26 5.57 -6.00
C LEU A 117 1.17 7.02 -5.51
N ASP A 118 0.70 7.97 -6.31
CA ASP A 118 0.55 9.37 -5.88
C ASP A 118 -0.45 9.56 -4.73
N ILE A 119 -1.57 8.83 -4.77
CA ILE A 119 -2.59 8.88 -3.69
C ILE A 119 -2.06 8.21 -2.42
N PHE A 120 -1.28 7.13 -2.57
CA PHE A 120 -0.56 6.53 -1.47
C PHE A 120 0.47 7.52 -0.89
N ASP A 121 1.31 8.14 -1.71
CA ASP A 121 2.36 9.08 -1.29
C ASP A 121 1.79 10.26 -0.50
N ARG A 122 0.61 10.76 -0.86
CA ARG A 122 -0.01 11.88 -0.13
C ARG A 122 -0.46 11.49 1.28
N THR A 123 -0.95 10.27 1.46
CA THR A 123 -1.33 9.74 2.79
C THR A 123 -0.09 9.34 3.60
N PHE A 124 0.93 8.78 2.93
CA PHE A 124 2.24 8.50 3.54
C PHE A 124 2.98 9.78 3.96
N THR A 125 2.79 10.89 3.24
CA THR A 125 3.42 12.18 3.56
C THR A 125 3.00 12.68 4.94
N ILE A 126 1.72 12.59 5.30
CA ILE A 126 1.22 13.00 6.62
C ILE A 126 1.88 12.17 7.73
N THR A 127 1.94 10.85 7.54
CA THR A 127 2.61 9.93 8.48
C THR A 127 4.10 10.25 8.59
N ASN A 128 4.75 10.59 7.48
CA ASN A 128 6.16 10.96 7.49
C ASN A 128 6.41 12.25 8.28
N VAL A 129 5.55 13.26 8.13
CA VAL A 129 5.63 14.50 8.95
C VAL A 129 5.46 14.18 10.43
N LEU A 130 4.45 13.38 10.81
CA LEU A 130 4.25 12.98 12.20
C LEU A 130 5.43 12.19 12.76
N ARG A 131 6.02 11.29 11.96
CA ARG A 131 7.24 10.55 12.31
C ARG A 131 8.41 11.50 12.57
N LEU A 132 8.62 12.49 11.71
CA LEU A 132 9.68 13.49 11.88
C LEU A 132 9.46 14.31 13.16
N LEU A 133 8.22 14.72 13.45
CA LEU A 133 7.89 15.42 14.69
C LEU A 133 8.15 14.55 15.92
N ALA A 134 7.79 13.26 15.89
CA ALA A 134 8.05 12.33 16.98
C ALA A 134 9.56 12.16 17.24
N ILE A 135 10.36 12.02 16.17
CA ILE A 135 11.83 11.95 16.27
C ILE A 135 12.37 13.25 16.87
N LEU A 136 11.89 14.41 16.41
CA LEU A 136 12.31 15.71 16.92
C LEU A 136 12.07 15.82 18.44
N VAL A 137 10.85 15.50 18.89
CA VAL A 137 10.49 15.54 20.31
C VAL A 137 11.35 14.57 21.13
N ALA A 138 11.58 13.35 20.62
CA ALA A 138 12.43 12.37 21.27
C ALA A 138 13.88 12.86 21.40
N VAL A 139 14.46 13.42 20.34
CA VAL A 139 15.83 13.97 20.34
C VAL A 139 15.94 15.13 21.34
N VAL A 140 14.98 16.06 21.34
CA VAL A 140 14.96 17.17 22.30
C VAL A 140 14.87 16.67 23.74
N GLY A 141 14.03 15.67 24.00
CA GLY A 141 13.91 15.06 25.34
C GLY A 141 15.21 14.41 25.80
N VAL A 142 15.85 13.62 24.93
CA VAL A 142 17.13 12.95 25.22
C VAL A 142 18.24 13.98 25.44
N LEU A 143 18.38 14.98 24.56
CA LEU A 143 19.37 16.04 24.71
C LEU A 143 19.16 16.81 26.03
N SER A 144 17.92 17.14 26.37
CA SER A 144 17.60 17.84 27.62
C SER A 144 17.97 17.02 28.85
N ALA A 145 17.67 15.72 28.84
CA ALA A 145 18.04 14.81 29.93
C ALA A 145 19.56 14.65 30.07
N LEU A 146 20.27 14.51 28.94
CA LEU A 146 21.73 14.43 28.93
C LEU A 146 22.36 15.73 29.44
N LEU A 147 21.88 16.90 28.99
CA LEU A 147 22.36 18.19 29.47
C LEU A 147 22.14 18.36 30.97
N ALA A 148 20.97 17.96 31.48
CA ALA A 148 20.69 17.98 32.91
C ALA A 148 21.68 17.11 33.70
N LEU A 149 21.94 15.89 33.22
CA LEU A 149 22.91 14.97 33.84
C LEU A 149 24.33 15.55 33.84
N GLN A 150 24.75 16.23 32.77
CA GLN A 150 26.07 16.86 32.73
C GLN A 150 26.17 18.07 33.67
N LEU A 151 25.09 18.86 33.78
CA LEU A 151 25.03 19.97 34.73
C LEU A 151 25.19 19.49 36.17
N GLU A 152 24.52 18.40 36.54
CA GLU A 152 24.61 17.79 37.87
C GLU A 152 26.05 17.32 38.18
N ARG A 153 26.75 16.75 37.19
CA ARG A 153 28.13 16.27 37.34
C ARG A 153 29.21 17.32 37.11
N THR A 154 28.84 18.58 36.84
CA THR A 154 29.81 19.64 36.55
C THR A 154 30.81 19.87 37.69
N ARG A 155 30.38 19.70 38.94
CA ARG A 155 31.26 19.82 40.12
C ARG A 155 32.31 18.70 40.16
N GLU A 156 31.96 17.48 39.74
CA GLU A 156 32.89 16.35 39.65
C GLU A 156 33.95 16.62 38.59
N PHE A 157 33.55 17.12 37.42
CA PHE A 157 34.48 17.50 36.36
C PHE A 157 35.41 18.65 36.79
N ALA A 158 34.93 19.59 37.60
CA ALA A 158 35.77 20.65 38.16
C ALA A 158 36.86 20.11 39.09
N VAL A 159 36.56 19.09 39.90
CA VAL A 159 37.55 18.41 40.75
C VAL A 159 38.58 17.67 39.89
N LEU A 160 38.14 16.94 38.86
CA LEU A 160 39.05 16.23 37.93
C LEU A 160 40.02 17.18 37.22
N ARG A 161 39.53 18.37 36.84
CA ARG A 161 40.38 19.43 36.29
C ARG A 161 41.36 19.99 37.30
N ALA A 162 40.96 20.14 38.57
CA ALA A 162 41.84 20.58 39.64
C ALA A 162 42.96 19.56 39.94
N THR A 163 42.71 18.27 39.69
CA THR A 163 43.71 17.19 39.81
C THR A 163 44.60 17.02 38.58
N GLY A 164 44.42 17.83 37.54
CA GLY A 164 45.34 17.88 36.38
C GLY A 164 44.76 17.43 35.05
N MET A 165 43.48 17.02 34.96
CA MET A 165 42.87 16.72 33.66
C MET A 165 42.67 18.00 32.83
N THR A 166 43.00 17.92 31.54
CA THR A 166 42.77 18.99 30.57
C THR A 166 41.29 19.04 30.13
N ALA A 167 40.85 20.18 29.61
CA ALA A 167 39.47 20.35 29.14
C ALA A 167 39.10 19.40 27.97
N GLY A 168 40.08 19.06 27.12
CA GLY A 168 39.89 18.10 26.03
C GLY A 168 39.70 16.66 26.52
N GLU A 169 40.44 16.24 27.56
CA GLU A 169 40.29 14.90 28.15
C GLU A 169 38.94 14.72 28.84
N VAL A 170 38.43 15.75 29.52
CA VAL A 170 37.08 15.75 30.10
C VAL A 170 36.02 15.65 29.00
N GLY A 171 36.15 16.44 27.92
CA GLY A 171 35.24 16.38 26.78
C GLY A 171 35.25 15.02 26.06
N GLY A 172 36.42 14.40 25.92
CA GLY A 172 36.58 13.05 25.38
C GLY A 172 35.89 11.99 26.25
N LEU A 173 36.11 12.03 27.56
CA LEU A 173 35.48 11.12 28.52
C LEU A 173 33.94 11.23 28.47
N VAL A 174 33.43 12.46 28.49
CA VAL A 174 31.99 12.75 28.39
C VAL A 174 31.41 12.25 27.07
N SER A 175 32.10 12.46 25.95
CA SER A 175 31.66 12.01 24.63
C SER A 175 31.62 10.49 24.56
N LEU A 176 32.64 9.80 25.11
CA LEU A 176 32.69 8.34 25.16
C LEU A 176 31.56 7.76 26.03
N GLN A 177 31.34 8.33 27.21
CA GLN A 177 30.27 7.91 28.12
C GLN A 177 28.90 8.09 27.47
N THR A 178 28.64 9.27 26.92
CA THR A 178 27.36 9.59 26.25
C THR A 178 27.16 8.70 25.02
N GLY A 179 28.22 8.47 24.24
CA GLY A 179 28.21 7.56 23.11
C GLY A 179 27.87 6.13 23.52
N PHE A 180 28.43 5.63 24.63
CA PHE A 180 28.14 4.29 25.14
C PHE A 180 26.68 4.15 25.60
N ILE A 181 26.16 5.15 26.33
CA ILE A 181 24.76 5.19 26.76
C ILE A 181 23.84 5.22 25.53
N GLY A 182 24.15 6.05 24.54
CA GLY A 182 23.39 6.14 23.28
C GLY A 182 23.40 4.84 22.49
N ALA A 183 24.56 4.19 22.39
CA ALA A 183 24.70 2.90 21.72
C ALA A 183 23.90 1.80 22.44
N ALA A 184 23.97 1.73 23.76
CA ALA A 184 23.19 0.78 24.55
C ALA A 184 21.68 1.02 24.41
N ALA A 185 21.25 2.28 24.47
CA ALA A 185 19.84 2.66 24.25
C ALA A 185 19.37 2.29 22.83
N GLY A 186 20.19 2.56 21.81
CA GLY A 186 19.90 2.16 20.42
C GLY A 186 19.81 0.65 20.26
N LEU A 187 20.70 -0.10 20.89
CA LEU A 187 20.70 -1.57 20.85
C LEU A 187 19.43 -2.15 21.51
N LEU A 188 18.94 -1.52 22.59
CA LEU A 188 17.68 -1.89 23.25
C LEU A 188 16.43 -1.42 22.49
N ALA A 189 16.54 -0.34 21.70
CA ALA A 189 15.45 0.15 20.88
C ALA A 189 15.10 -0.82 19.73
N ILE A 190 16.10 -1.50 19.14
CA ILE A 190 15.90 -2.45 18.04
C ILE A 190 14.93 -3.59 18.41
N PRO A 191 15.14 -4.41 19.45
CA PRO A 191 14.24 -5.49 19.80
C PRO A 191 12.85 -4.97 20.21
N THR A 192 12.79 -3.83 20.88
CA THR A 192 11.52 -3.18 21.26
C THR A 192 10.71 -2.77 20.03
N GLY A 193 11.37 -2.16 19.03
CA GLY A 193 10.74 -1.77 17.77
C GLY A 193 10.30 -2.98 16.94
N LEU A 194 11.12 -4.04 16.89
CA LEU A 194 10.76 -5.29 16.23
C LEU A 194 9.56 -5.98 16.89
N LEU A 195 9.49 -5.99 18.22
CA LEU A 195 8.36 -6.53 18.97
C LEU A 195 7.08 -5.75 18.63
N LEU A 196 7.14 -4.42 18.63
CA LEU A 196 6.00 -3.58 18.27
C LEU A 196 5.55 -3.83 16.82
N ALA A 197 6.49 -3.93 15.88
CA ALA A 197 6.19 -4.26 14.48
C ALA A 197 5.53 -5.65 14.35
N ALA A 198 6.03 -6.66 15.07
CA ALA A 198 5.44 -7.98 15.11
C ALA A 198 4.00 -7.96 15.65
N VAL A 199 3.73 -7.20 16.71
CA VAL A 199 2.36 -7.03 17.23
C VAL A 199 1.44 -6.42 16.18
N LEU A 200 1.87 -5.36 15.50
CA LEU A 200 1.09 -4.73 14.43
C LEU A 200 0.77 -5.73 13.29
N ILE A 201 1.76 -6.52 12.85
CA ILE A 201 1.60 -7.48 11.76
C ILE A 201 0.72 -8.67 12.17
N PHE A 202 0.95 -9.28 13.34
CA PHE A 202 0.31 -10.54 13.69
C PHE A 202 -1.02 -10.38 14.44
N VAL A 203 -1.22 -9.26 15.13
CA VAL A 203 -2.43 -9.03 15.96
C VAL A 203 -3.42 -8.11 15.26
N ILE A 204 -2.94 -7.05 14.61
CA ILE A 204 -3.82 -6.07 13.97
C ILE A 204 -4.16 -6.49 12.55
N ASN A 205 -3.17 -6.78 11.69
CA ASN A 205 -3.41 -7.12 10.27
C ASN A 205 -4.12 -8.47 10.05
N ARG A 206 -4.32 -9.26 11.11
CA ARG A 206 -5.07 -10.52 11.04
C ARG A 206 -6.55 -10.36 11.42
N ARG A 207 -6.97 -9.16 11.84
CA ARG A 207 -8.37 -8.80 12.12
C ARG A 207 -8.87 -7.87 11.03
#